data_AF-A0A7G8E7R9-F1
#
_entry.id   AF-A0A7G8E7R9-F1
#
_cell.length_a   1.000
_cell.length_b   1.000
_cell.length_c   1.000
_cell.angle_alpha   90.00
_cell.angle_beta   90.00
_cell.angle_gamma   90.00
#
_symmetry.space_group_name_H-M   'P 1'
#
loop_
_entity.id
_entity.type
_entity.pdbx_description
1 polymer ?
#
loop_
_entity_poly.entity_id
_entity_poly.type
_entity_poly.pdbx_seq_one_letter_code
_entity_poly.pdbx_strand_id
1 'polypeptide(L)'
;MDVRTEKLMAELFLQFRREGHTILISTHDLSHVRDFCDLVVLINKTVLAYGETSEVFTPENLSLAFGGLPPDLLTGHSSDEPPA
;
A
#
# COMPACT_ATOMS: atom_id res chain seq x y z
N MET A 1 -3.84 8.49 9.73
CA MET A 1 -4.98 8.51 10.69
C MET A 1 -4.41 8.25 12.09
N ASP A 2 -5.23 8.01 13.13
CA ASP A 2 -4.71 7.56 14.43
C ASP A 2 -4.17 6.12 14.31
N VAL A 3 -2.90 5.91 14.68
CA VAL A 3 -2.15 4.64 14.53
C VAL A 3 -2.87 3.47 15.19
N ARG A 4 -3.57 3.71 16.31
CA ARG A 4 -4.33 2.67 17.01
C ARG A 4 -5.53 2.18 16.21
N THR A 5 -6.19 3.09 15.50
CA THR A 5 -7.37 2.78 14.69
C THR A 5 -6.99 1.99 13.43
N GLU A 6 -5.89 2.36 12.77
CA GLU A 6 -5.37 1.64 11.61
C GLU A 6 -4.99 0.20 11.93
N LYS A 7 -4.31 -0.03 13.06
CA LYS A 7 -3.95 -1.39 13.51
C LYS A 7 -5.18 -2.27 13.75
N LEU A 8 -6.24 -1.73 14.37
CA LEU A 8 -7.48 -2.47 14.60
C LEU A 8 -8.20 -2.82 13.28
N MET A 9 -8.18 -1.90 12.30
CA MET A 9 -8.73 -2.18 10.98
C MET A 9 -7.94 -3.27 10.24
N ALA A 10 -6.61 -3.22 10.29
CA ALA A 10 -5.76 -4.25 9.71
C ALA A 10 -6.05 -5.64 10.33
N GLU A 11 -6.08 -5.73 11.66
CA GLU A 11 -6.42 -6.98 12.36
C GLU A 11 -7.79 -7.54 11.94
N LEU A 12 -8.79 -6.66 11.77
CA LEU A 12 -10.12 -7.04 11.30
C LEU A 12 -10.09 -7.56 9.86
N PHE A 13 -9.36 -6.92 8.96
CA PHE A 13 -9.22 -7.38 7.57
C PHE A 13 -8.53 -8.74 7.49
N LEU A 14 -7.45 -8.94 8.25
CA LEU A 14 -6.80 -10.25 8.34
C LEU A 14 -7.74 -11.31 8.90
N GLN A 15 -8.59 -10.98 9.87
CA GLN A 15 -9.60 -11.91 10.38
C GLN A 15 -10.59 -12.33 9.29
N PHE A 16 -11.21 -11.38 8.60
CA PHE A 16 -12.15 -11.67 7.52
C PHE A 16 -11.52 -12.50 6.40
N ARG A 17 -10.26 -12.23 6.06
CA ARG A 17 -9.52 -13.07 5.12
C ARG A 17 -9.42 -14.52 5.60
N ARG A 18 -9.07 -14.76 6.87
CA ARG A 18 -8.99 -16.13 7.45
C ARG A 18 -10.34 -16.84 7.45
N GLU A 19 -11.44 -16.09 7.54
CA GLU A 19 -12.81 -16.62 7.45
C GLU A 19 -13.23 -16.93 6.01
N GLY A 20 -12.37 -16.66 5.01
CA GLY A 20 -12.62 -16.95 3.60
C GLY A 20 -13.28 -15.80 2.83
N HIS A 21 -13.34 -14.60 3.41
CA HIS A 21 -13.88 -13.43 2.73
C HIS A 21 -12.85 -12.78 1.79
N THR A 22 -13.32 -12.32 0.64
CA THR A 22 -12.55 -11.43 -0.25
C THR A 22 -12.79 -9.99 0.16
N ILE A 23 -11.72 -9.23 0.32
CA ILE A 23 -11.76 -7.83 0.77
C ILE A 23 -11.15 -6.97 -0.32
N LEU A 24 -11.86 -5.91 -0.72
CA LEU A 24 -11.36 -4.90 -1.64
C LEU A 24 -11.16 -3.60 -0.88
N ILE A 25 -9.95 -3.06 -0.92
CA ILE A 25 -9.56 -1.84 -0.20
C ILE A 25 -9.11 -0.82 -1.24
N SER A 26 -9.71 0.37 -1.20
CA SER A 26 -9.27 1.54 -1.96
C SER A 26 -8.71 2.55 -0.97
N THR A 27 -7.40 2.79 -1.01
CA THR A 27 -6.71 3.69 -0.08
C THR A 27 -5.84 4.70 -0.83
N HIS A 28 -5.70 5.89 -0.25
CA HIS A 28 -4.72 6.89 -0.64
C HIS A 28 -3.49 6.89 0.29
N ASP A 29 -3.59 6.18 1.42
CA ASP A 29 -2.48 5.92 2.34
C ASP A 29 -1.86 4.56 1.98
N LEU A 30 -0.59 4.63 1.58
CA LEU A 30 0.18 3.52 1.06
C LEU A 30 1.01 2.81 2.13
N SER A 31 1.14 3.42 3.30
CA SER A 31 2.11 3.03 4.35
C SER A 31 1.91 1.60 4.83
N HIS A 32 0.66 1.11 4.83
CA HIS A 32 0.26 -0.17 5.41
C HIS A 32 -0.26 -1.18 4.39
N VAL A 33 -0.26 -0.86 3.09
CA VAL A 33 -0.78 -1.76 2.04
C VAL A 33 -0.06 -3.11 2.07
N ARG A 34 1.25 -3.12 2.35
CA ARG A 34 2.07 -4.33 2.46
C ARG A 34 1.69 -5.23 3.63
N ASP A 35 1.02 -4.70 4.65
CA ASP A 35 0.74 -5.44 5.89
C ASP A 35 -0.50 -6.35 5.76
N PHE A 36 -1.45 -5.99 4.89
CA PHE A 36 -2.74 -6.67 4.81
C PHE A 36 -3.25 -6.97 3.39
N CYS A 37 -2.61 -6.44 2.34
CA CYS A 37 -2.98 -6.77 0.96
C CYS A 37 -2.07 -7.83 0.36
N ASP A 38 -2.67 -8.93 -0.12
CA ASP A 38 -1.96 -9.97 -0.86
C ASP A 38 -1.75 -9.58 -2.34
N LEU A 39 -2.71 -8.84 -2.90
CA LEU A 39 -2.70 -8.35 -4.28
C LEU A 39 -2.94 -6.84 -4.33
N VAL A 40 -2.36 -6.18 -5.33
CA VAL A 40 -2.60 -4.76 -5.61
C VAL A 40 -2.95 -4.55 -7.07
N VAL A 41 -3.82 -3.56 -7.32
CA VAL A 41 -4.09 -2.99 -8.64
C VAL A 41 -3.74 -1.51 -8.57
N LEU A 42 -2.84 -1.06 -9.44
CA LEU A 42 -2.47 0.35 -9.55
C LEU A 42 -3.21 0.99 -10.72
N ILE A 43 -3.88 2.11 -10.46
CA ILE A 43 -4.80 2.74 -11.40
C ILE A 43 -4.46 4.22 -11.57
N ASN A 44 -4.30 4.67 -12.81
CA ASN A 44 -4.27 6.08 -13.18
C ASN A 44 -5.04 6.26 -14.49
N LYS A 45 -6.34 6.57 -14.38
CA LYS A 45 -7.34 6.56 -15.49
C LYS A 45 -7.53 5.20 -16.19
N THR A 46 -6.53 4.33 -16.11
CA THR A 46 -6.42 2.98 -16.66
C THR A 46 -5.67 2.11 -15.65
N VAL A 47 -5.77 0.78 -15.79
CA VAL A 47 -4.97 -0.15 -14.98
C VAL A 47 -3.53 -0.09 -15.48
N LEU A 48 -2.61 0.30 -14.61
CA LEU A 48 -1.18 0.36 -14.91
C LEU A 48 -0.48 -0.96 -14.62
N ALA A 49 -0.80 -1.57 -13.48
CA ALA A 49 -0.21 -2.84 -13.05
C ALA A 49 -1.14 -3.57 -12.08
N TYR A 50 -1.04 -4.90 -12.06
CA TYR A 50 -1.79 -5.78 -11.18
C TYR A 50 -0.99 -7.04 -10.89
N GLY A 51 -1.01 -7.51 -9.64
CA GLY A 51 -0.31 -8.72 -9.22
C GLY A 51 -0.10 -8.78 -7.71
N GLU A 52 0.82 -9.63 -7.27
CA GLU A 52 1.22 -9.70 -5.88
C GLU A 52 1.78 -8.37 -5.40
N THR A 53 1.42 -8.00 -4.16
CA THR A 53 1.91 -6.75 -3.55
C THR A 53 3.43 -6.68 -3.52
N SER A 54 4.11 -7.82 -3.31
CA SER A 54 5.56 -7.98 -3.33
C SER A 54 6.20 -7.58 -4.67
N GLU A 55 5.54 -7.82 -5.79
CA GLU A 55 6.07 -7.63 -7.15
C GLU A 55 5.62 -6.31 -7.78
N VAL A 56 4.39 -5.87 -7.46
CA VAL A 56 3.76 -4.74 -8.15
C VAL A 56 3.86 -3.44 -7.36
N PHE A 57 3.94 -3.50 -6.03
CA PHE A 57 3.99 -2.31 -5.17
C PHE A 57 5.40 -1.69 -5.11
N THR A 58 5.99 -1.43 -6.26
CA THR A 58 7.35 -0.88 -6.39
C THR A 58 7.35 0.66 -6.46
N PRO A 59 8.44 1.32 -6.05
CA PRO A 59 8.62 2.77 -6.19
C PRO A 59 8.28 3.31 -7.60
N GLU A 60 8.73 2.59 -8.63
CA GLU A 60 8.53 2.97 -10.04
C GLU A 60 7.06 2.92 -10.42
N ASN A 61 6.37 1.84 -10.05
CA ASN A 61 4.96 1.67 -10.36
C ASN A 61 4.08 2.66 -9.57
N LEU A 62 4.43 2.95 -8.32
CA LEU A 62 3.76 3.95 -7.50
C LEU A 62 3.93 5.34 -8.11
N SER A 63 5.14 5.71 -8.55
CA SER A 63 5.35 7.00 -9.20
C SER A 63 4.46 7.17 -10.44
N LEU A 64 4.31 6.14 -11.28
CA LEU A 64 3.41 6.16 -12.44
C LEU A 64 1.92 6.30 -12.05
N ALA A 65 1.50 5.60 -10.99
CA ALA A 65 0.13 5.64 -10.50
C ALA A 65 -0.25 7.00 -9.89
N PHE A 66 0.70 7.67 -9.22
CA PHE A 66 0.48 8.92 -8.51
C PHE A 66 1.01 10.16 -9.25
N GLY A 67 1.23 10.08 -10.57
CA GLY A 67 1.51 11.26 -11.40
C GLY A 67 2.95 11.79 -11.33
N GLY A 68 3.92 10.92 -11.09
CA GLY A 68 5.35 11.24 -11.10
C GLY A 68 5.89 11.77 -9.77
N LEU A 69 5.12 11.64 -8.68
CA LEU A 69 5.60 11.98 -7.33
C LEU A 69 6.79 11.11 -6.93
N PRO A 70 7.78 11.65 -6.17
CA PRO A 70 8.90 10.87 -5.67
C PRO A 70 8.40 9.74 -4.74
N PRO A 71 8.95 8.53 -4.84
CA PRO A 71 8.55 7.39 -4.01
C PRO A 71 8.59 7.66 -2.50
N ASP A 72 9.62 8.38 -2.03
CA ASP A 72 9.81 8.71 -0.61
C ASP A 72 8.65 9.52 -0.02
N LEU A 73 8.02 10.37 -0.84
CA LEU A 73 6.84 11.14 -0.43
C LEU A 73 5.58 10.29 -0.35
N LEU A 74 5.55 9.15 -1.05
CA LEU A 74 4.41 8.25 -1.17
C LEU A 74 4.44 7.14 -0.13
N THR A 75 5.63 6.67 0.27
CA THR A 75 5.80 5.53 1.20
C THR A 75 6.18 5.93 2.63
N GLY A 76 6.24 7.22 2.96
CA GLY A 76 6.39 7.69 4.34
C GLY A 76 7.72 7.32 5.01
N HIS A 77 8.74 6.94 4.25
CA HIS A 77 10.09 6.77 4.80
C HIS A 77 10.71 8.15 4.99
N SER A 78 10.63 8.69 6.21
CA SER A 78 11.59 9.70 6.66
C SER A 78 12.98 9.09 6.55
N SER A 79 13.79 9.62 5.64
CA SER A 79 15.22 9.35 5.58
C SER A 79 15.84 9.80 6.91
N ASP A 80 15.95 8.88 7.86
CA ASP A 80 16.73 9.09 9.08
C ASP A 80 18.21 8.91 8.70
N GLU A 81 18.91 10.04 8.69
CA GLU A 81 20.36 10.28 8.79
C GLU A 81 21.36 9.45 7.93
N PRO A 82 22.27 10.09 7.16
CA PRO A 82 23.38 9.37 6.55
C PRO A 82 24.50 9.11 7.59
N PRO A 83 25.19 7.95 7.55
CA PRO A 83 26.33 7.68 8.43
C PRO A 83 27.60 8.36 7.89
N ALA A 84 28.31 9.02 8.82
CA ALA A 84 29.69 9.52 8.79
C ALA A 84 30.05 10.65 7.80
#